data_AF-A0A1W6WCE1-F1
#
_entry.id   AF-A0A1W6WCE1-F1
#
_cell.length_a   1.000
_cell.length_b   1.000
_cell.length_c   1.000
_cell.angle_alpha   90.00
_cell.angle_beta   90.00
_cell.angle_gamma   90.00
#
_symmetry.space_group_name_H-M   'P 1'
#
loop_
_entity.id
_entity.type
_entity.pdbx_description
1 polymer ?
#
loop_
_entity_poly.entity_id
_entity_poly.type
_entity_poly.pdbx_seq_one_letter_code
_entity_poly.pdbx_strand_id
1 'polypeptide(L)'
;MTDCLGILTLAAFLVTAAKFLTKRLPLPRLDAAAGKIHVVSSLLLLAFSIAHGICAWHLAGQRPAVSFLLGILLFLCVLATFFSHIFSKKLGNRWLMVHRAATICICVLLVALFLLMWFLP
;
A
#
# COMPACT_ATOMS: atom_id res chain seq x y z
N MET A 1 14.88 -12.72 -3.30
CA MET A 1 14.05 -12.52 -2.08
C MET A 1 13.29 -11.20 -2.11
N THR A 2 13.96 -10.08 -2.42
CA THR A 2 13.33 -8.75 -2.55
C THR A 2 12.15 -8.73 -3.49
N ASP A 3 12.24 -9.39 -4.65
CA ASP A 3 11.19 -9.38 -5.67
C ASP A 3 9.95 -10.15 -5.21
N CYS A 4 10.13 -11.29 -4.55
CA CYS A 4 9.04 -12.04 -3.93
C CYS A 4 8.31 -11.20 -2.87
N LEU A 5 9.05 -10.47 -2.03
CA LEU A 5 8.45 -9.56 -1.04
C LEU A 5 7.71 -8.39 -1.71
N GLY A 6 8.22 -7.88 -2.83
CA GLY A 6 7.54 -6.85 -3.63
C GLY A 6 6.19 -7.34 -4.17
N ILE A 7 6.17 -8.56 -4.73
CA ILE A 7 4.94 -9.20 -5.21
C ILE A 7 3.94 -9.42 -4.07
N LEU A 8 4.39 -9.90 -2.91
CA LEU A 8 3.54 -10.10 -1.73
C LEU A 8 2.98 -8.77 -1.21
N THR A 9 3.78 -7.71 -1.21
CA THR A 9 3.36 -6.35 -0.83
C THR A 9 2.27 -5.85 -1.78
N LEU A 10 2.46 -6.01 -3.10
CA LEU A 10 1.47 -5.65 -4.11
C LEU A 10 0.18 -6.46 -3.95
N ALA A 11 0.27 -7.78 -3.75
CA ALA A 11 -0.89 -8.63 -3.53
C ALA A 11 -1.69 -8.21 -2.29
N ALA A 12 -1.00 -7.93 -1.17
CA ALA A 12 -1.62 -7.44 0.05
C ALA A 12 -2.32 -6.09 -0.18
N PHE A 13 -1.73 -5.18 -0.96
CA PHE A 13 -2.36 -3.92 -1.35
C PHE A 13 -3.63 -4.15 -2.18
N LEU A 14 -3.58 -5.00 -3.21
CA LEU A 14 -4.74 -5.30 -4.06
C LEU A 14 -5.90 -5.89 -3.26
N VAL A 15 -5.63 -6.84 -2.36
CA VAL A 15 -6.64 -7.41 -1.45
C VAL A 15 -7.23 -6.33 -0.53
N THR A 16 -6.38 -5.44 -0.01
CA THR A 16 -6.81 -4.32 0.83
C THR A 16 -7.71 -3.35 0.05
N ALA A 17 -7.36 -3.04 -1.20
CA ALA A 17 -8.10 -2.17 -2.08
C ALA A 17 -9.42 -2.78 -2.57
N ALA A 18 -9.52 -4.12 -2.67
CA ALA A 18 -10.73 -4.80 -3.10
C ALA A 18 -11.95 -4.49 -2.22
N LYS A 19 -11.75 -4.09 -0.96
CA LYS A 19 -12.83 -3.59 -0.09
C LYS A 19 -13.61 -2.40 -0.68
N PHE A 20 -12.96 -1.55 -1.48
CA PHE A 20 -13.65 -0.45 -2.15
C PHE A 20 -14.70 -0.93 -3.15
N LEU A 21 -14.49 -2.12 -3.74
CA LEU A 21 -15.45 -2.76 -4.63
C LEU A 21 -16.61 -3.37 -3.83
N THR A 22 -16.33 -4.05 -2.72
CA THR A 22 -17.36 -4.73 -1.92
C THR A 22 -18.35 -3.76 -1.29
N LYS A 23 -17.91 -2.54 -0.94
CA LYS A 23 -18.79 -1.51 -0.37
C LYS A 23 -19.89 -1.04 -1.34
N ARG A 24 -19.73 -1.27 -2.64
CA ARG A 24 -20.73 -0.90 -3.67
C ARG A 24 -21.79 -1.98 -3.88
N LEU A 25 -21.64 -3.16 -3.27
CA LEU A 25 -22.57 -4.27 -3.43
C LEU A 25 -23.63 -4.25 -2.31
N PRO A 26 -24.90 -4.55 -2.58
CA PRO A 26 -25.98 -4.58 -1.59
C PRO A 26 -25.97 -5.88 -0.74
N LEU A 27 -24.79 -6.34 -0.32
CA LEU A 27 -24.58 -7.60 0.39
C LEU A 27 -23.87 -7.35 1.74
N PRO A 28 -24.61 -7.09 2.84
CA PRO A 28 -24.01 -6.65 4.11
C PRO A 28 -23.09 -7.69 4.75
N ARG A 29 -23.36 -8.99 4.54
CA ARG A 29 -22.48 -10.08 5.01
C ARG A 29 -21.12 -10.05 4.30
N LEU A 30 -21.11 -9.75 3.00
CA LEU A 30 -19.90 -9.64 2.20
C LEU A 30 -19.07 -8.43 2.63
N ASP A 31 -19.71 -7.28 2.86
CA ASP A 31 -19.01 -6.08 3.34
C ASP A 31 -18.38 -6.28 4.72
N ALA A 32 -19.09 -6.96 5.64
CA ALA A 32 -18.53 -7.31 6.95
C ALA A 32 -17.31 -8.25 6.84
N ALA A 33 -17.38 -9.26 5.98
CA ALA A 33 -16.27 -10.18 5.74
C ALA A 33 -15.07 -9.46 5.08
N ALA A 34 -15.33 -8.66 4.04
CA ALA A 34 -14.32 -7.83 3.38
C ALA A 34 -13.69 -6.82 4.35
N GLY A 35 -14.46 -6.31 5.31
CA GLY A 35 -13.97 -5.48 6.40
C GLY A 35 -12.90 -6.17 7.24
N LYS A 36 -13.12 -7.43 7.64
CA LYS A 36 -12.14 -8.24 8.38
C LYS A 36 -10.89 -8.52 7.55
N ILE A 37 -11.09 -8.94 6.29
CA ILE A 37 -9.99 -9.22 5.35
C ILE A 37 -9.13 -7.97 5.16
N HIS A 38 -9.75 -6.80 4.93
CA HIS A 38 -9.05 -5.54 4.75
C HIS A 38 -8.16 -5.16 5.93
N VAL A 39 -8.61 -5.39 7.17
CA VAL A 39 -7.79 -5.10 8.36
C VAL A 39 -6.58 -6.03 8.39
N VAL A 40 -6.78 -7.33 8.19
CA VAL A 40 -5.69 -8.32 8.18
C VAL A 40 -4.71 -8.03 7.05
N SER A 41 -5.21 -7.78 5.84
CA SER A 41 -4.37 -7.47 4.67
C SER A 41 -3.63 -6.14 4.81
N SER A 42 -4.19 -5.15 5.52
CA SER A 42 -3.49 -3.89 5.81
C SER A 42 -2.30 -4.10 6.76
N LEU A 43 -2.45 -4.98 7.76
CA LEU A 43 -1.35 -5.33 8.66
C LEU A 43 -0.25 -6.11 7.92
N LEU A 44 -0.64 -7.06 7.06
CA LEU A 44 0.29 -7.78 6.20
C LEU A 44 1.00 -6.84 5.22
N LEU A 45 0.27 -5.89 4.61
CA LEU A 45 0.84 -4.87 3.74
C LEU A 45 1.92 -4.07 4.46
N LEU A 46 1.66 -3.62 5.68
CA LEU A 46 2.65 -2.89 6.49
C LEU A 46 3.88 -3.76 6.79
N ALA A 47 3.67 -5.00 7.26
CA ALA A 47 4.75 -5.92 7.58
C ALA A 47 5.63 -6.23 6.36
N PHE A 48 5.02 -6.53 5.22
CA PHE A 48 5.75 -6.79 3.98
C PHE A 48 6.44 -5.53 3.45
N SER A 49 5.84 -4.35 3.59
CA SER A 49 6.47 -3.09 3.19
C SER A 49 7.73 -2.82 4.01
N ILE A 50 7.70 -3.06 5.33
CA ILE A 50 8.88 -2.93 6.20
C ILE A 50 9.96 -3.93 5.79
N ALA A 51 9.61 -5.21 5.66
CA ALA A 51 10.55 -6.26 5.27
C ALA A 51 11.16 -5.99 3.88
N HIS A 52 10.34 -5.60 2.91
CA HIS A 52 10.78 -5.24 1.57
C HIS A 52 11.71 -4.03 1.60
N GLY A 53 11.40 -2.99 2.39
CA GLY A 53 12.25 -1.81 2.56
C GLY A 53 13.63 -2.15 3.13
N ILE A 54 13.69 -3.00 4.17
CA ILE A 54 14.95 -3.47 4.75
C ILE A 54 15.77 -4.23 3.70
N CYS A 55 15.17 -5.17 2.98
CA CYS A 55 15.87 -5.93 1.96
C CYS A 55 16.30 -5.06 0.75
N ALA A 56 15.47 -4.08 0.37
CA ALA A 56 15.75 -3.16 -0.73
C ALA A 56 16.89 -2.18 -0.39
N TRP A 57 17.06 -1.84 0.89
CA TRP A 57 18.17 -0.98 1.35
C TRP A 57 19.54 -1.57 1.00
N HIS A 58 19.69 -2.90 1.11
CA HIS A 58 20.93 -3.58 0.72
C HIS A 58 21.23 -3.50 -0.79
N LEU A 59 20.24 -3.16 -1.61
CA LEU A 59 20.37 -3.00 -3.06
C LEU A 59 20.45 -1.54 -3.50
N ALA A 60 20.53 -0.58 -2.57
CA ALA A 60 20.49 0.85 -2.89
C ALA A 60 21.59 1.29 -3.87
N GLY A 61 22.77 0.66 -3.83
CA GLY A 61 23.87 0.94 -4.76
C GLY A 61 23.75 0.27 -6.14
N GLN A 62 22.78 -0.64 -6.33
CA GLN A 62 22.61 -1.41 -7.56
C GLN A 62 21.39 -0.98 -8.39
N ARG A 63 20.53 -0.13 -7.82
CA ARG A 63 19.27 0.30 -8.44
C ARG A 63 19.30 1.80 -8.74
N PRO A 64 18.59 2.27 -9.79
CA PRO A 64 18.47 3.70 -10.05
C PRO A 64 17.94 4.46 -8.83
N ALA A 65 18.52 5.62 -8.54
CA ALA A 65 18.12 6.46 -7.40
C ALA A 65 16.62 6.82 -7.44
N VAL A 66 16.04 6.97 -8.63
CA VAL A 66 14.61 7.25 -8.83
C VAL A 66 13.75 6.11 -8.28
N SER A 67 14.12 4.84 -8.51
CA SER A 67 13.40 3.68 -7.97
C SER A 67 13.38 3.69 -6.44
N PHE A 68 14.49 4.12 -5.84
CA PHE A 68 14.63 4.21 -4.39
C PHE A 68 13.75 5.32 -3.79
N LEU A 69 13.73 6.50 -4.42
CA LEU A 69 12.86 7.61 -4.03
C LEU A 69 11.38 7.23 -4.12
N LEU A 70 10.97 6.57 -5.21
CA LEU A 70 9.60 6.06 -5.37
C LEU A 70 9.24 5.03 -4.28
N GLY A 71 10.17 4.14 -3.93
CA GLY A 71 9.99 3.18 -2.84
C GLY A 71 9.78 3.85 -1.48
N ILE A 72 10.55 4.88 -1.15
CA ILE A 72 10.37 5.66 0.09
C ILE A 72 9.00 6.35 0.10
N LEU A 73 8.62 7.00 -1.00
CA LEU A 73 7.32 7.68 -1.10
C LEU A 73 6.17 6.68 -0.96
N LEU A 74 6.27 5.49 -1.56
CA LEU A 74 5.30 4.41 -1.39
C LEU A 74 5.19 3.99 0.08
N PHE A 75 6.32 3.79 0.75
CA PHE A 75 6.35 3.41 2.16
C PHE A 75 5.69 4.47 3.06
N LEU A 76 5.98 5.75 2.83
CA LEU A 76 5.34 6.86 3.53
C LEU A 76 3.82 6.89 3.29
N CYS A 77 3.36 6.60 2.07
CA CYS A 77 1.94 6.52 1.79
C CYS A 77 1.28 5.34 2.52
N VAL A 78 1.94 4.17 2.61
CA VAL A 78 1.46 3.02 3.40
C VAL A 78 1.37 3.38 4.89
N LEU A 79 2.36 4.08 5.43
CA LEU A 79 2.29 4.59 6.80
C LEU A 79 1.14 5.58 6.99
N ALA A 80 0.94 6.51 6.04
CA ALA A 80 -0.15 7.47 6.09
C ALA A 80 -1.54 6.79 6.05
N THR A 81 -1.73 5.75 5.22
CA THR A 81 -2.98 4.98 5.20
C THR A 81 -3.20 4.23 6.52
N PHE A 82 -2.15 3.68 7.12
CA PHE A 82 -2.24 3.00 8.41
C PHE A 82 -2.56 3.98 9.57
N PHE A 83 -1.79 5.06 9.69
CA PHE A 83 -2.00 6.07 10.73
C PHE A 83 -3.32 6.80 10.59
N SER A 84 -3.78 7.06 9.37
CA SER A 84 -5.09 7.66 9.16
C SER A 84 -6.23 6.79 9.72
N HIS A 85 -6.11 5.46 9.72
CA HIS A 85 -7.07 4.60 10.39
C HIS A 85 -7.04 4.80 11.91
N ILE A 86 -5.85 4.78 12.52
CA ILE A 86 -5.68 4.99 13.97
C ILE A 86 -6.24 6.35 14.40
N PHE A 87 -5.90 7.42 13.65
CA PHE A 87 -6.31 8.77 13.97
C PHE A 87 -7.76 9.08 13.61
N SER A 88 -8.34 8.42 12.60
CA SER A 88 -9.77 8.60 12.26
C SER A 88 -10.70 8.32 13.44
N LYS A 89 -10.32 7.39 14.33
CA LYS A 89 -11.08 7.09 15.55
C LYS A 89 -11.08 8.25 16.55
N LYS A 90 -10.05 9.10 16.55
CA LYS A 90 -9.87 10.19 17.52
C LYS A 90 -10.18 11.59 16.93
N LEU A 91 -9.89 11.80 15.66
CA LEU A 91 -9.82 13.13 15.03
C LEU A 91 -10.82 13.29 13.85
N GLY A 92 -11.65 12.28 13.60
CA GLY A 92 -12.82 12.37 12.72
C GLY A 92 -12.54 12.33 11.21
N ASN A 93 -13.50 12.82 10.42
CA ASN A 93 -13.60 12.60 8.97
C ASN A 93 -12.45 13.17 8.11
N ARG A 94 -11.68 14.15 8.62
CA ARG A 94 -10.53 14.71 7.87
C ARG A 94 -9.47 13.64 7.58
N TRP A 95 -9.29 12.68 8.49
CA TRP A 95 -8.34 11.59 8.31
C TRP A 95 -8.79 10.57 7.26
N LEU A 96 -10.10 10.45 7.01
CA LEU A 96 -10.59 9.63 5.90
C LEU A 96 -10.20 10.22 4.53
N MET A 97 -10.12 11.56 4.42
CA MET A 97 -9.61 12.20 3.21
C MET A 97 -8.11 11.89 3.02
N VAL A 98 -7.32 11.99 4.10
CA VAL A 98 -5.89 11.62 4.06
C VAL A 98 -5.71 10.16 3.65
N HIS A 99 -6.50 9.24 4.21
CA HIS A 99 -6.48 7.83 3.84
C HIS A 99 -6.71 7.65 2.33
N ARG A 100 -7.75 8.29 1.77
CA ARG A 100 -8.08 8.21 0.34
C ARG A 100 -6.97 8.80 -0.53
N ALA A 101 -6.46 9.98 -0.15
CA ALA A 101 -5.37 10.63 -0.88
C ALA A 101 -4.12 9.75 -0.90
N ALA A 102 -3.73 9.20 0.24
CA ALA A 102 -2.59 8.30 0.34
C ALA A 102 -2.77 7.02 -0.50
N THR A 103 -3.98 6.43 -0.52
CA THR A 103 -4.29 5.28 -1.38
C THR A 103 -4.16 5.62 -2.87
N ILE A 104 -4.62 6.80 -3.31
CA ILE A 104 -4.46 7.27 -4.69
C ILE A 104 -2.98 7.45 -5.02
N CYS A 105 -2.21 8.07 -4.12
CA CYS A 105 -0.76 8.22 -4.28
C CYS A 105 -0.06 6.87 -4.42
N ILE A 106 -0.45 5.85 -3.64
CA ILE A 106 0.08 4.48 -3.78
C ILE A 106 -0.17 3.96 -5.20
N CYS A 107 -1.39 4.09 -5.72
CA CYS A 107 -1.71 3.65 -7.08
C CYS A 107 -0.85 4.36 -8.13
N VAL A 108 -0.72 5.68 -8.06
CA VAL A 108 0.08 6.48 -9.00
C VAL A 108 1.55 6.09 -8.94
N LEU A 109 2.11 5.95 -7.74
CA LEU A 109 3.51 5.57 -7.54
C LEU A 109 3.79 4.14 -7.99
N LEU A 110 2.87 3.20 -7.79
CA LEU A 110 3.01 1.82 -8.29
C LEU A 110 3.04 1.79 -9.82
N VAL A 111 2.15 2.56 -10.49
CA VAL A 111 2.18 2.68 -11.95
C VAL A 111 3.48 3.32 -12.42
N ALA A 112 3.92 4.41 -11.78
CA ALA A 112 5.19 5.05 -12.12
C ALA A 112 6.38 4.09 -11.95
N LEU A 113 6.42 3.30 -10.86
CA LEU A 113 7.45 2.31 -10.61
C LEU A 113 7.42 1.19 -11.65
N PHE A 114 6.23 0.72 -12.04
CA PHE A 114 6.06 -0.29 -13.09
C PHE A 114 6.58 0.21 -14.44
N LEU A 115 6.22 1.44 -14.83
CA LEU A 115 6.71 2.06 -16.07
C LEU A 115 8.23 2.23 -16.02
N LEU A 116 8.77 2.69 -14.89
CA LEU A 116 10.21 2.86 -14.70
C LEU A 116 10.96 1.54 -14.94
N MET A 117 10.44 0.42 -14.43
CA MET A 117 11.02 -0.92 -14.64
C MET A 117 10.94 -1.41 -16.09
N TRP A 118 9.99 -0.90 -16.87
CA TRP A 118 9.81 -1.28 -18.28
C TRP A 118 10.66 -0.41 -19.23
N PHE A 119 10.92 0.85 -18.87
CA PHE A 119 11.59 1.82 -19.73
C PHE A 119 13.06 2.09 -19.37
N LEU A 120 13.51 1.82 -18.14
CA LEU A 120 14.93 1.81 -17.81
C LEU A 120 15.47 0.38 -17.84
N PRO A 121 16.42 0.07 -18.75
CA PRO A 121 17.11 -1.21 -18.78
C PRO A 121 18.01 -1.43 -17.56
#